data_AF-A0A6G1XIZ2-F1
#
_entry.id   AF-A0A6G1XIZ2-F1
#
_cell.length_a   1.000
_cell.length_b   1.000
_cell.length_c   1.000
_cell.angle_alpha   90.00
_cell.angle_beta   90.00
_cell.angle_gamma   90.00
#
_symmetry.space_group_name_H-M   'P 1'
#
loop_
_entity.id
_entity.type
_entity.pdbx_description
1 polymer ?
#
loop_
_entity_poly.entity_id
_entity_poly.type
_entity_poly.pdbx_seq_one_letter_code
_entity_poly.pdbx_strand_id
1 'polypeptide(L)'
;MDITLNVTSNKIIHCLYITTFTLMFFSTNLKGENYLIPKKNAYGSLVFAEKKHEHPGVYDLFQSNKFITKDTTYFDLTPDYAMSKNENIILQQENQVFLTLSVESVKKNIIAIVNVYNAHDGYLYIYKKNIPYNGKDLCNKRFLITSYDVILDYLGGWCNYGLDMSSSAWLEIPPKSNYTYQVNLND
;
A
#
# COMPACT_ATOMS: atom_id res chain seq x y z
N MET A 1 20.47 -59.22 -45.51
CA MET A 1 21.48 -58.33 -44.92
C MET A 1 21.42 -57.07 -45.75
N ASP A 2 20.82 -55.96 -45.34
CA ASP A 2 20.58 -55.37 -44.02
C ASP A 2 19.17 -54.80 -43.88
N ILE A 3 18.52 -55.02 -42.73
CA ILE A 3 17.31 -54.31 -42.31
C ILE A 3 17.72 -53.37 -41.17
N THR A 4 18.23 -52.20 -41.52
CA THR A 4 18.54 -51.11 -40.58
C THR A 4 17.70 -49.89 -40.92
N LEU A 5 16.38 -50.03 -40.78
CA LEU A 5 15.44 -48.91 -40.82
C LEU A 5 14.34 -49.18 -39.78
N ASN A 6 14.66 -49.11 -38.48
CA ASN A 6 13.58 -48.92 -37.50
C ASN A 6 13.95 -48.41 -36.09
N VAL A 7 15.19 -48.01 -35.82
CA VAL A 7 15.58 -47.61 -34.46
C VAL A 7 15.60 -46.08 -34.27
N THR A 8 15.70 -45.30 -35.34
CA THR A 8 15.75 -43.83 -35.28
C THR A 8 14.37 -43.17 -35.21
N SER A 9 13.36 -43.71 -35.91
CA SER A 9 11.99 -43.17 -35.90
C SER A 9 11.34 -43.23 -34.50
N ASN A 10 11.56 -44.33 -33.77
CA ASN A 10 10.95 -44.54 -32.46
C ASN A 10 11.51 -43.59 -31.37
N LYS A 11 12.77 -43.16 -31.50
CA LYS A 11 13.39 -42.20 -30.56
C LYS A 11 12.88 -40.77 -30.76
N ILE A 12 12.61 -40.37 -32.00
CA ILE A 12 12.11 -39.02 -32.32
C ILE A 12 10.65 -38.87 -31.85
N ILE A 13 9.82 -39.91 -32.05
CA ILE A 13 8.43 -39.92 -31.59
C ILE A 13 8.36 -39.88 -30.06
N HIS A 14 9.24 -40.62 -29.36
CA HIS A 14 9.31 -40.54 -27.90
C HIS A 14 9.80 -39.17 -27.40
N CYS A 15 10.78 -38.54 -28.06
CA CYS A 15 11.20 -37.18 -27.71
C CYS A 15 10.06 -36.15 -27.90
N LEU A 16 9.27 -36.26 -28.98
CA LEU A 16 8.15 -35.35 -29.25
C LEU A 16 7.00 -35.51 -28.24
N TYR A 17 6.73 -36.73 -27.77
CA TYR A 17 5.75 -36.98 -26.71
C TYR A 17 6.22 -36.44 -25.35
N ILE A 18 7.51 -36.57 -25.03
CA ILE A 18 8.06 -36.07 -23.76
C ILE A 18 8.07 -34.54 -23.72
N THR A 19 8.36 -33.85 -24.84
CA THR A 19 8.33 -32.38 -24.90
C THR A 19 6.92 -31.81 -24.86
N THR A 20 5.95 -32.44 -25.54
CA THR A 20 4.54 -32.00 -25.48
C THR A 20 3.90 -32.28 -24.12
N PHE A 21 4.23 -33.39 -23.47
CA PHE A 21 3.76 -33.68 -22.11
C PHE A 21 4.37 -32.71 -21.08
N THR A 22 5.66 -32.38 -21.18
CA THR A 22 6.29 -31.39 -20.28
C THR A 22 5.75 -29.98 -20.50
N LEU A 23 5.44 -29.58 -21.75
CA LEU A 23 4.77 -28.29 -22.04
C LEU A 23 3.36 -28.20 -21.46
N MET A 24 2.61 -29.31 -21.35
CA MET A 24 1.29 -29.32 -20.69
C MET A 24 1.38 -29.25 -19.15
N PHE A 25 2.52 -29.56 -18.54
CA PHE A 25 2.70 -29.40 -17.08
C PHE A 25 3.13 -27.99 -16.67
N PHE A 26 3.56 -27.13 -17.60
CA PHE A 26 3.85 -25.73 -17.33
C PHE A 26 2.64 -24.80 -17.42
N SER A 27 1.46 -25.30 -17.81
CA SER A 27 0.19 -24.62 -17.54
C SER A 27 -0.29 -24.93 -16.12
N THR A 28 0.60 -24.80 -15.13
CA THR A 28 0.13 -24.63 -13.75
C THR A 28 -0.67 -23.35 -13.72
N ASN A 29 -1.99 -23.52 -13.70
CA ASN A 29 -2.99 -22.63 -13.15
C ASN A 29 -2.37 -21.42 -12.45
N LEU A 30 -2.24 -20.32 -13.17
CA LEU A 30 -2.14 -18.99 -12.59
C LEU A 30 -3.41 -18.80 -11.76
N LYS A 31 -3.39 -19.24 -10.50
CA LYS A 31 -4.38 -18.89 -9.48
C LYS A 31 -4.17 -17.42 -9.12
N GLY A 32 -4.40 -16.54 -10.09
CA GLY A 32 -4.31 -15.09 -9.92
C GLY A 32 -5.60 -14.47 -9.37
N GLU A 33 -6.71 -15.20 -9.30
CA GLU A 33 -8.03 -14.59 -9.08
C GLU A 33 -8.54 -14.59 -7.63
N ASN A 34 -7.88 -15.27 -6.67
CA ASN A 34 -8.47 -15.50 -5.34
C ASN A 34 -8.08 -14.52 -4.22
N TYR A 35 -7.50 -13.34 -4.52
CA TYR A 35 -7.16 -12.38 -3.45
C TYR A 35 -7.61 -10.93 -3.70
N LEU A 36 -8.42 -10.69 -4.73
CA LEU A 36 -9.14 -9.41 -4.83
C LEU A 36 -10.40 -9.51 -3.97
N ILE A 37 -10.27 -9.22 -2.68
CA ILE A 37 -11.42 -9.04 -1.80
C ILE A 37 -11.92 -7.61 -2.01
N PRO A 38 -13.03 -7.40 -2.75
CA PRO A 38 -13.59 -6.07 -2.91
C PRO A 38 -14.00 -5.54 -1.54
N LYS A 39 -13.64 -4.29 -1.27
CA LYS A 39 -14.06 -3.60 -0.05
C LYS A 39 -15.51 -3.14 -0.26
N LYS A 40 -16.41 -3.65 0.57
CA LYS A 40 -17.85 -3.40 0.50
C LYS A 40 -18.32 -2.42 1.55
N ASN A 41 -17.62 -2.39 2.70
CA ASN A 41 -18.04 -1.68 3.88
C ASN A 41 -16.96 -0.69 4.33
N ALA A 42 -17.38 0.33 5.05
CA ALA A 42 -16.51 1.25 5.76
C ALA A 42 -16.97 1.39 7.22
N TYR A 43 -16.05 1.77 8.11
CA TYR A 43 -16.33 2.03 9.52
C TYR A 43 -15.50 3.21 10.03
N GLY A 44 -16.11 4.10 10.82
CA GLY A 44 -15.42 5.18 11.53
C GLY A 44 -16.05 6.56 11.32
N SER A 45 -16.54 6.85 10.11
CA SER A 45 -17.16 8.16 9.81
C SER A 45 -18.44 8.39 10.62
N LEU A 46 -18.60 9.61 11.15
CA LEU A 46 -19.86 10.10 11.72
C LEU A 46 -20.83 10.63 10.65
N VAL A 47 -20.40 10.75 9.40
CA VAL A 47 -21.25 11.22 8.31
C VAL A 47 -21.19 10.22 7.16
N PHE A 48 -22.31 9.58 6.87
CA PHE A 48 -22.51 8.64 5.77
C PHE A 48 -24.00 8.64 5.38
N ALA A 49 -24.31 8.18 4.18
CA ALA A 49 -25.66 8.22 3.61
C ALA A 49 -26.31 9.62 3.74
N GLU A 50 -25.52 10.68 3.55
CA GLU A 50 -25.94 12.08 3.64
C GLU A 50 -26.48 12.50 5.04
N LYS A 51 -26.20 11.72 6.08
CA LYS A 51 -26.67 11.97 7.45
C LYS A 51 -25.52 12.00 8.44
N LYS A 52 -25.68 12.81 9.48
CA LYS A 52 -24.79 12.82 10.64
C LYS A 52 -25.32 11.85 11.70
N HIS A 53 -24.45 11.01 12.22
CA HIS A 53 -24.73 10.00 13.25
C HIS A 53 -24.04 10.39 14.57
N GLU A 54 -24.59 9.94 15.69
CA GLU A 54 -24.05 10.21 17.03
C GLU A 54 -22.81 9.36 17.36
N HIS A 55 -22.71 8.17 16.77
CA HIS A 55 -21.62 7.23 16.99
C HIS A 55 -21.09 6.68 15.65
N PRO A 56 -19.80 6.30 15.59
CA PRO A 56 -19.25 5.59 14.44
C PRO A 56 -20.01 4.28 14.19
N GLY A 57 -20.36 4.02 12.93
CA GLY A 57 -21.08 2.82 12.51
C GLY A 57 -20.41 2.15 11.32
N VAL A 58 -20.78 0.88 11.07
CA VAL A 58 -20.48 0.20 9.80
C VAL A 58 -21.50 0.67 8.77
N TYR A 59 -21.03 1.03 7.59
CA TYR A 59 -21.88 1.50 6.50
C TYR A 59 -21.37 0.99 5.16
N ASP A 60 -22.25 0.90 4.17
CA ASP A 60 -21.87 0.47 2.82
C ASP A 60 -20.92 1.53 2.23
N LEU A 61 -19.83 1.10 1.59
CA LEU A 61 -18.86 2.01 0.98
C LEU A 61 -19.53 2.99 0.00
N PHE A 62 -20.59 2.58 -0.72
CA PHE A 62 -21.39 3.43 -1.60
C PHE A 62 -22.10 4.58 -0.88
N GLN A 63 -22.34 4.45 0.42
CA GLN A 63 -22.91 5.49 1.28
C GLN A 63 -21.86 6.44 1.82
N SER A 64 -20.57 6.21 1.56
CA SER A 64 -19.52 7.15 1.97
C SER A 64 -19.71 8.48 1.26
N ASN A 65 -19.63 9.59 1.99
CA ASN A 65 -19.56 10.92 1.38
C ASN A 65 -18.27 11.13 0.56
N LYS A 66 -17.32 10.19 0.66
CA LYS A 66 -16.08 10.13 -0.13
C LYS A 66 -16.16 9.05 -1.21
N PHE A 67 -17.33 8.45 -1.45
CA PHE A 67 -17.51 7.46 -2.50
C PHE A 67 -17.38 8.14 -3.87
N ILE A 68 -16.51 7.59 -4.70
CA ILE A 68 -16.12 8.14 -5.99
C ILE A 68 -16.94 7.40 -7.04
N THR A 69 -17.82 8.12 -7.74
CA THR A 69 -18.66 7.54 -8.79
C THR A 69 -17.81 7.21 -10.03
N LYS A 70 -18.32 6.34 -10.89
CA LYS A 70 -17.70 5.98 -12.19
C LYS A 70 -17.22 7.17 -13.01
N ASP A 71 -17.88 8.32 -12.88
CA ASP A 71 -17.63 9.52 -13.68
C ASP A 71 -16.62 10.47 -13.01
N THR A 72 -16.09 10.10 -11.85
CA THR A 72 -15.09 10.89 -11.14
C THR A 72 -13.72 10.69 -11.78
N THR A 73 -12.98 11.78 -11.96
CA THR A 73 -11.66 11.75 -12.58
C THR A 73 -10.67 10.95 -11.74
N TYR A 74 -9.77 10.21 -12.40
CA TYR A 74 -8.74 9.36 -11.77
C TYR A 74 -7.96 10.05 -10.63
N PHE A 75 -7.82 11.37 -10.68
CA PHE A 75 -7.16 12.22 -9.68
C PHE A 75 -7.86 12.28 -8.31
N ASP A 76 -9.10 11.82 -8.17
CA ASP A 76 -9.82 11.83 -6.89
C ASP A 76 -9.65 10.50 -6.11
N LEU A 77 -9.13 9.45 -6.76
CA LEU A 77 -8.94 8.12 -6.17
C LEU A 77 -7.66 8.05 -5.33
N THR A 78 -7.72 8.50 -4.07
CA THR A 78 -6.65 8.17 -3.12
C THR A 78 -6.58 6.65 -2.83
N PRO A 79 -5.37 6.09 -2.65
CA PRO A 79 -4.10 6.79 -2.59
C PRO A 79 -3.50 7.03 -3.97
N ASP A 80 -3.09 8.28 -4.23
CA ASP A 80 -2.54 8.79 -5.49
C ASP A 80 -1.27 8.07 -6.00
N TYR A 81 -0.74 7.12 -5.23
CA TYR A 81 0.49 6.40 -5.53
C TYR A 81 0.37 4.94 -5.09
N ALA A 82 -0.09 4.09 -6.01
CA ALA A 82 0.05 2.64 -5.89
C ALA A 82 1.38 2.23 -6.52
N MET A 83 2.29 1.69 -5.71
CA MET A 83 3.63 1.29 -6.14
C MET A 83 3.85 -0.18 -5.84
N SER A 84 4.45 -0.90 -6.78
CA SER A 84 4.79 -2.31 -6.53
C SER A 84 5.93 -2.44 -5.51
N LYS A 85 6.05 -3.59 -4.85
CA LYS A 85 7.16 -3.84 -3.91
C LYS A 85 8.53 -3.69 -4.58
N ASN A 86 8.67 -4.14 -5.83
CA ASN A 86 9.94 -4.08 -6.55
C ASN A 86 10.29 -2.65 -6.96
N GLU A 87 9.31 -1.90 -7.47
CA GLU A 87 9.46 -0.49 -7.80
C GLU A 87 9.86 0.33 -6.58
N ASN A 88 9.24 0.08 -5.42
CA ASN A 88 9.62 0.70 -4.16
C ASN A 88 11.06 0.38 -3.75
N ILE A 89 11.51 -0.87 -3.89
CA ILE A 89 12.91 -1.25 -3.58
C ILE A 89 13.89 -0.49 -4.47
N ILE A 90 13.61 -0.40 -5.78
CA ILE A 90 14.46 0.31 -6.74
C ILE A 90 14.53 1.80 -6.37
N LEU A 91 13.39 2.44 -6.13
CA LEU A 91 13.34 3.87 -5.80
C LEU A 91 13.99 4.19 -4.45
N GLN A 92 13.92 3.31 -3.45
CA GLN A 92 14.64 3.51 -2.19
C GLN A 92 16.16 3.46 -2.40
N GLN A 93 16.63 2.58 -3.28
CA GLN A 93 18.06 2.49 -3.62
C GLN A 93 18.53 3.70 -4.41
N GLU A 94 17.78 4.12 -5.43
CA GLU A 94 18.10 5.27 -6.29
C GLU A 94 18.11 6.58 -5.49
N ASN A 95 17.08 6.80 -4.67
CA ASN A 95 16.97 8.03 -3.88
C ASN A 95 17.79 7.99 -2.59
N GLN A 96 18.33 6.83 -2.20
CA GLN A 96 19.02 6.62 -0.93
C GLN A 96 18.17 7.04 0.28
N VAL A 97 16.85 6.83 0.20
CA VAL A 97 15.89 7.09 1.28
C VAL A 97 15.15 5.80 1.56
N PHE A 98 15.25 5.31 2.80
CA PHE A 98 14.63 4.04 3.18
C PHE A 98 13.51 4.27 4.17
N LEU A 99 12.36 3.65 3.92
CA LEU A 99 11.17 3.75 4.77
C LEU A 99 10.86 2.38 5.36
N THR A 100 10.72 2.32 6.68
CA THR A 100 10.21 1.13 7.37
C THR A 100 8.97 1.47 8.18
N LEU A 101 8.01 0.55 8.14
CA LEU A 101 6.76 0.59 8.91
C LEU A 101 6.69 -0.65 9.78
N SER A 102 6.54 -0.46 11.08
CA SER A 102 6.15 -1.52 12.01
C SER A 102 4.84 -1.14 12.72
N VAL A 103 4.11 -2.15 13.18
CA VAL A 103 2.85 -1.98 13.92
C VAL A 103 2.94 -2.77 15.21
N GLU A 104 2.64 -2.10 16.33
CA GLU A 104 2.74 -2.67 17.66
C GLU A 104 1.45 -2.43 18.46
N SER A 105 1.11 -3.36 19.36
CA SER A 105 0.01 -3.21 20.30
C SER A 105 0.55 -2.83 21.67
N VAL A 106 0.19 -1.65 22.17
CA VAL A 106 0.67 -1.11 23.45
C VAL A 106 -0.52 -0.64 24.29
N LYS A 107 -0.79 -1.34 25.40
CA LYS A 107 -1.79 -0.94 26.42
C LYS A 107 -3.15 -0.51 25.84
N LYS A 108 -3.67 -1.27 24.87
CA LYS A 108 -4.94 -1.05 24.10
C LYS A 108 -4.86 -0.15 22.87
N ASN A 109 -3.72 0.49 22.61
CA ASN A 109 -3.50 1.24 21.39
C ASN A 109 -2.78 0.39 20.35
N ILE A 110 -3.09 0.61 19.09
CA ILE A 110 -2.39 0.07 17.93
C ILE A 110 -1.54 1.22 17.39
N ILE A 111 -0.23 1.10 17.53
CA ILE A 111 0.72 2.15 17.16
C ILE A 111 1.43 1.75 15.87
N ALA A 112 1.37 2.60 14.86
CA ALA A 112 2.26 2.55 13.72
C ALA A 112 3.55 3.31 14.05
N ILE A 113 4.70 2.69 13.81
CA ILE A 113 6.02 3.32 13.93
C ILE A 113 6.60 3.41 12.52
N VAL A 114 6.87 4.63 12.08
CA VAL A 114 7.49 4.89 10.79
C VAL A 114 8.89 5.42 11.02
N ASN A 115 9.87 4.77 10.41
CA ASN A 115 11.24 5.24 10.38
C ASN A 115 11.65 5.61 8.96
N VAL A 116 12.21 6.80 8.82
CA VAL A 116 12.83 7.30 7.59
C VAL A 116 14.33 7.35 7.81
N TYR A 117 15.07 6.59 7.02
CA TYR A 117 16.53 6.65 7.00
C TYR A 117 17.01 7.41 5.77
N ASN A 118 17.72 8.51 6.00
CA ASN A 118 18.40 9.25 4.95
C ASN A 118 19.81 8.68 4.76
N ALA A 119 20.00 7.83 3.76
CA ALA A 119 21.30 7.29 3.40
C ALA A 119 22.06 8.19 2.40
N HIS A 120 21.45 9.26 1.92
CA HIS A 120 22.10 10.23 1.03
C HIS A 120 23.15 11.06 1.79
N ASP A 121 24.09 11.67 1.06
CA ASP A 121 25.14 12.54 1.64
C ASP A 121 24.63 13.97 1.90
N GLY A 122 23.44 14.30 1.41
CA GLY A 122 22.74 15.58 1.60
C GLY A 122 21.54 15.47 2.53
N TYR A 123 20.98 16.63 2.91
CA TYR A 123 19.78 16.72 3.74
C TYR A 123 18.53 16.26 2.99
N LEU A 124 17.67 15.51 3.67
CA LEU A 124 16.33 15.17 3.21
C LEU A 124 15.31 16.10 3.86
N TYR A 125 14.38 16.62 3.07
CA TYR A 125 13.33 17.52 3.54
C TYR A 125 11.96 16.87 3.38
N ILE A 126 11.24 16.71 4.48
CA ILE A 126 9.87 16.19 4.47
C ILE A 126 8.92 17.31 4.84
N TYR A 127 7.88 17.53 4.03
CA TYR A 127 6.87 18.53 4.35
C TYR A 127 6.13 18.14 5.63
N LYS A 128 6.07 19.01 6.63
CA LYS A 128 5.48 18.70 7.95
C LYS A 128 4.00 18.28 7.88
N LYS A 129 3.30 18.63 6.81
CA LYS A 129 1.94 18.16 6.51
C LYS A 129 1.83 16.63 6.29
N ASN A 130 2.95 15.97 6.03
CA ASN A 130 3.00 14.52 5.77
C ASN A 130 3.38 13.69 7.00
N ILE A 131 3.66 14.32 8.13
CA ILE A 131 4.00 13.65 9.41
C ILE A 131 2.96 14.03 10.49
N PRO A 132 2.82 13.24 11.56
CA PRO A 132 1.86 13.56 12.62
C PRO A 132 2.20 14.86 13.35
N TYR A 133 1.18 15.62 13.71
CA TYR A 133 1.29 16.79 14.58
C TYR A 133 1.31 16.35 16.05
N ASN A 134 2.20 16.94 16.86
CA ASN A 134 2.41 16.58 18.28
C ASN A 134 2.66 15.09 18.55
N GLY A 135 3.14 14.34 17.55
CA GLY A 135 3.49 12.92 17.67
C GLY A 135 2.31 11.98 17.90
N LYS A 136 1.07 12.42 17.66
CA LYS A 136 -0.14 11.60 17.88
C LYS A 136 -1.11 11.63 16.71
N ASP A 137 -1.42 12.83 16.21
CA ASP A 137 -2.54 13.00 15.29
C ASP A 137 -2.04 13.17 13.86
N LEU A 138 -2.54 12.32 12.94
CA LEU A 138 -2.36 12.59 11.53
C LEU A 138 -3.37 13.61 11.04
N CYS A 139 -2.84 14.54 10.27
CA CYS A 139 -3.61 15.63 9.72
C CYS A 139 -4.38 15.26 8.43
N ASN A 140 -4.14 14.07 7.90
CA ASN A 140 -4.88 13.51 6.76
C ASN A 140 -4.77 11.98 6.79
N LYS A 141 -5.55 11.29 5.96
CA LYS A 141 -5.44 9.84 5.72
C LYS A 141 -4.05 9.53 5.15
N ARG A 142 -3.14 8.99 5.98
CA ARG A 142 -1.81 8.51 5.54
C ARG A 142 -1.66 7.00 5.59
N PHE A 143 -2.53 6.33 6.35
CA PHE A 143 -2.61 4.88 6.40
C PHE A 143 -3.94 4.42 5.80
N LEU A 144 -3.86 3.41 4.95
CA LEU A 144 -5.00 2.61 4.56
C LEU A 144 -5.07 1.41 5.49
N ILE A 145 -6.04 1.40 6.40
CA ILE A 145 -6.27 0.28 7.31
C ILE A 145 -7.51 -0.47 6.83
N THR A 146 -7.36 -1.76 6.57
CA THR A 146 -8.47 -2.59 6.09
C THR A 146 -8.51 -3.91 6.85
N SER A 147 -9.71 -4.48 6.99
CA SER A 147 -9.95 -5.81 7.52
C SER A 147 -10.99 -6.49 6.65
N TYR A 148 -10.64 -7.61 6.01
CA TYR A 148 -11.51 -8.33 5.06
C TYR A 148 -12.14 -7.38 4.01
N ASP A 149 -13.45 -7.16 4.05
CA ASP A 149 -14.21 -6.30 3.15
C ASP A 149 -14.49 -4.90 3.73
N VAL A 150 -13.92 -4.57 4.89
CA VAL A 150 -14.08 -3.29 5.60
C VAL A 150 -12.85 -2.40 5.43
N ILE A 151 -13.06 -1.13 5.10
CA ILE A 151 -12.07 -0.05 5.22
C ILE A 151 -12.33 0.72 6.51
N LEU A 152 -11.29 0.98 7.30
CA LEU A 152 -11.40 1.87 8.45
C LEU A 152 -11.16 3.31 7.98
N ASP A 153 -12.13 4.19 8.24
CA ASP A 153 -11.97 5.61 8.06
C ASP A 153 -11.11 6.17 9.17
N TYR A 154 -9.90 6.59 8.80
CA TYR A 154 -9.09 7.37 9.71
C TYR A 154 -9.73 8.74 9.95
N LEU A 155 -10.07 9.02 11.21
CA LEU A 155 -10.62 10.29 11.70
C LEU A 155 -9.49 11.32 11.87
N GLY A 156 -8.84 11.68 10.75
CA GLY A 156 -7.76 12.66 10.77
C GLY A 156 -8.20 14.00 11.38
N GLY A 157 -7.29 14.65 12.09
CA GLY A 157 -7.52 15.96 12.70
C GLY A 157 -7.32 17.12 11.72
N TRP A 158 -7.84 18.31 12.09
CA TRP A 158 -7.50 19.55 11.41
C TRP A 158 -6.13 20.01 11.88
N CYS A 159 -5.18 20.20 10.96
CA CYS A 159 -3.87 20.76 11.30
C CYS A 159 -3.64 22.10 10.63
N ASN A 160 -3.08 23.04 11.40
CA ASN A 160 -2.58 24.31 10.91
C ASN A 160 -1.09 24.15 10.56
N TYR A 161 -0.77 24.25 9.27
CA TYR A 161 0.60 24.04 8.77
C TYR A 161 1.41 25.33 8.64
N GLY A 162 0.87 26.46 9.09
CA GLY A 162 1.34 27.78 8.67
C GLY A 162 0.96 28.05 7.21
N LEU A 163 0.87 29.33 6.85
CA LEU A 163 0.49 29.75 5.49
C LEU A 163 1.69 29.83 4.53
N ASP A 164 2.91 29.74 5.05
CA ASP A 164 4.11 30.07 4.30
C ASP A 164 5.01 28.86 4.11
N MET A 165 5.46 28.62 2.87
CA MET A 165 6.49 27.65 2.47
C MET A 165 7.89 28.02 3.00
N SER A 166 7.97 28.64 4.18
CA SER A 166 9.22 28.94 4.86
C SER A 166 9.95 27.64 5.24
N SER A 167 11.26 27.72 5.49
CA SER A 167 12.07 26.59 5.97
C SER A 167 11.46 25.90 7.20
N SER A 168 10.74 26.64 8.04
CA SER A 168 10.04 26.11 9.21
C SER A 168 8.91 25.10 8.88
N ALA A 169 8.42 25.07 7.64
CA ALA A 169 7.38 24.15 7.18
C ALA A 169 7.94 22.76 6.81
N TRP A 170 9.27 22.63 6.73
CA TRP A 170 9.97 21.39 6.39
C TRP A 170 10.63 20.79 7.62
N LEU A 171 10.57 19.47 7.71
CA LEU A 171 11.40 18.68 8.62
C LEU A 171 12.69 18.34 7.87
N GLU A 172 13.82 18.65 8.48
CA GLU A 172 15.14 18.32 7.95
C GLU A 172 15.66 17.03 8.59
N ILE A 173 16.12 16.10 7.76
CA ILE A 173 16.75 14.84 8.19
C ILE A 173 18.20 14.87 7.69
N PRO A 174 19.18 14.99 8.61
CA PRO A 174 20.60 15.04 8.24
C PRO A 174 21.08 13.84 7.42
N PRO A 175 22.22 13.98 6.71
CA PRO A 175 22.88 12.84 6.06
C PRO A 175 23.15 11.70 7.04
N LYS A 176 22.99 10.46 6.57
CA LYS A 176 23.25 9.23 7.34
C LYS A 176 22.49 9.16 8.67
N SER A 177 21.30 9.74 8.75
CA SER A 177 20.52 9.82 9.98
C SER A 177 19.10 9.26 9.82
N ASN A 178 18.48 8.96 10.96
CA ASN A 178 17.12 8.44 11.04
C ASN A 178 16.18 9.49 11.64
N TYR A 179 14.95 9.49 11.15
CA TYR A 179 13.83 10.15 11.80
C TYR A 179 12.70 9.15 12.02
N THR A 180 12.24 9.03 13.26
CA THR A 180 11.16 8.12 13.64
C THR A 180 9.98 8.90 14.20
N TYR A 181 8.77 8.52 13.79
CA TYR A 181 7.54 9.03 14.38
C TYR A 181 6.54 7.90 14.63
N GLN A 182 5.61 8.15 15.55
CA GLN A 182 4.57 7.20 15.94
C GLN A 182 3.18 7.78 15.67
N VAL A 183 2.23 6.91 15.36
CA VAL A 183 0.83 7.27 15.10
C VAL A 183 -0.08 6.29 15.78
N ASN A 184 -1.09 6.80 16.51
CA ASN A 184 -2.17 5.97 17.03
C ASN A 184 -3.15 5.64 15.89
N LEU A 185 -3.38 4.35 15.62
CA LEU A 185 -4.24 3.88 14.52
C LEU A 185 -5.70 3.70 14.93
N ASN A 186 -6.00 3.68 16.23
CA ASN A 186 -7.33 3.42 16.78
C ASN A 186 -7.79 4.47 17.80
N ASP A 187 -7.40 5.73 17.60
CA ASP A 187 -7.98 6.89 18.30
C ASP A 187 -9.40 7.18 17.79
#